data_AF-A0A531M4U4-F1
#
_entry.id   AF-A0A531M4U4-F1
#
_cell.length_a   1.000
_cell.length_b   1.000
_cell.length_c   1.000
_cell.angle_alpha   90.00
_cell.angle_beta   90.00
_cell.angle_gamma   90.00
#
_symmetry.space_group_name_H-M   'P 1'
#
loop_
_entity.id
_entity.type
_entity.pdbx_description
1 polymer ?
#
loop_
_entity_poly.entity_id
_entity_poly.type
_entity_poly.pdbx_seq_one_letter_code
_entity_poly.pdbx_strand_id
1 'polypeptide(L)'
;NSRDYSISFTEPYFLGRRIAAGFDVFQQTRNYTHYDSETLGATVRFGLPITDSISTQLAYNIAQEKYKYDDCDDNDDGTQGDCDLSQAIKDGIAESPWLKSSVSLGLVYNTIDDMKNPHEGIYINGTTEVAGLGGDAKWVKLTGRASVYQTLSEQL
;
A
#
# COMPACT_ATOMS: atom_id res chain seq x y z
N ASN A 1 19.96 2.58 0.08
CA ASN A 1 19.39 3.51 -0.93
C ASN A 1 18.00 3.04 -1.34
N SER A 2 17.07 3.94 -1.66
CA SER A 2 15.72 3.60 -2.14
C SER A 2 15.49 4.22 -3.52
N ARG A 3 14.82 3.50 -4.42
CA ARG A 3 14.51 3.96 -5.77
C ARG A 3 13.10 3.53 -6.15
N ASP A 4 12.26 4.52 -6.41
CA ASP A 4 10.82 4.31 -6.66
C ASP A 4 10.43 4.90 -8.02
N TYR A 5 9.75 4.10 -8.83
CA TYR A 5 9.17 4.47 -10.10
C TYR A 5 7.68 4.15 -10.08
N SER A 6 6.84 5.05 -10.57
CA SER A 6 5.41 4.79 -10.69
C SER A 6 4.81 5.50 -11.90
N ILE A 7 3.82 4.83 -12.50
CA ILE A 7 2.98 5.37 -13.56
C ILE A 7 1.54 5.09 -13.14
N SER A 8 0.74 6.15 -13.12
CA SER A 8 -0.66 6.10 -12.67
C SER A 8 -1.54 6.79 -13.69
N PHE A 9 -2.64 6.15 -14.03
CA PHE A 9 -3.70 6.72 -14.85
C PHE A 9 -5.02 6.64 -14.10
N THR A 10 -5.85 7.66 -14.21
CA THR A 10 -7.16 7.69 -13.57
C THR A 10 -8.17 8.40 -14.47
N GLU A 11 -9.24 7.70 -14.81
CA GLU A 11 -10.40 8.20 -15.50
C GLU A 11 -11.52 8.50 -14.48
N PRO A 12 -11.87 9.78 -14.25
CA PRO A 12 -12.85 10.15 -13.22
C PRO A 12 -14.31 9.83 -13.58
N TYR A 13 -14.62 9.64 -14.87
CA TYR A 13 -15.96 9.36 -15.38
C TYR A 13 -15.98 8.12 -16.28
N PHE A 14 -15.66 6.97 -15.69
CA PHE A 14 -15.62 5.72 -16.42
C PHE A 14 -17.01 5.36 -16.96
N LEU A 15 -17.09 5.12 -18.28
CA LEU A 15 -18.32 4.78 -19.00
C LEU A 15 -19.46 5.81 -18.85
N GLY A 16 -19.11 7.10 -18.66
CA GLY A 16 -20.09 8.18 -18.48
C GLY A 16 -20.83 8.14 -17.13
N ARG A 17 -20.35 7.33 -16.18
CA ARG A 17 -20.87 7.25 -14.81
C ARG A 17 -19.93 7.99 -13.87
N ARG A 18 -20.43 8.38 -12.70
CA ARG A 18 -19.62 8.93 -11.59
C ARG A 18 -18.83 7.81 -10.90
N ILE A 19 -18.03 7.09 -11.67
CA ILE A 19 -17.17 6.01 -11.21
C ILE A 19 -15.77 6.38 -11.67
N ALA A 20 -14.86 6.55 -10.71
CA ALA A 20 -13.46 6.74 -11.03
C ALA A 20 -12.83 5.35 -11.27
N ALA A 21 -12.24 5.12 -12.43
CA ALA A 21 -11.44 3.93 -12.69
C ALA A 21 -9.97 4.34 -12.81
N GLY A 22 -9.08 3.62 -12.16
CA GLY A 22 -7.65 3.88 -12.22
C GLY A 22 -6.85 2.61 -12.35
N PHE A 23 -5.70 2.73 -13.00
CA PHE A 23 -4.67 1.72 -12.95
C PHE A 23 -3.34 2.36 -12.58
N ASP A 24 -2.53 1.60 -11.87
CA ASP A 24 -1.22 2.02 -11.40
C ASP A 24 -0.25 0.87 -11.62
N VAL A 25 0.96 1.20 -12.04
CA VAL A 25 2.08 0.27 -12.08
C VAL A 25 3.23 0.95 -11.38
N PHE A 26 3.86 0.24 -10.45
CA PHE A 26 4.95 0.77 -9.65
C PHE A 26 6.06 -0.25 -9.50
N GLN A 27 7.28 0.26 -9.40
CA GLN A 27 8.46 -0.52 -9.05
C GLN A 27 9.18 0.21 -7.93
N GLN A 28 9.49 -0.52 -6.86
CA GLN A 28 10.19 -0.02 -5.70
C GLN A 28 11.37 -0.93 -5.41
N THR A 29 12.57 -0.35 -5.31
CA THR A 29 13.78 -1.03 -4.85
C THR A 29 14.22 -0.41 -3.53
N ARG A 30 14.43 -1.24 -2.51
CA ARG A 30 14.93 -0.84 -1.19
C ARG A 30 16.14 -1.67 -0.84
N ASN A 31 17.25 -0.99 -0.57
CA ASN A 31 18.45 -1.65 -0.09
C ASN A 31 18.51 -1.52 1.43
N TYR A 32 18.52 -2.66 2.11
CA TYR A 32 18.78 -2.78 3.54
C TYR A 32 20.21 -3.24 3.77
N THR A 33 20.66 -3.27 5.03
CA THR A 33 22.07 -3.57 5.36
C THR A 33 22.53 -4.96 4.92
N HIS A 34 21.65 -5.96 4.95
CA HIS A 34 22.01 -7.35 4.66
C HIS A 34 21.12 -8.00 3.58
N TYR A 35 20.19 -7.23 3.01
CA TYR A 35 19.29 -7.71 1.98
C TYR A 35 18.73 -6.58 1.11
N ASP A 36 18.46 -6.90 -0.14
CA ASP A 36 17.75 -6.03 -1.07
C ASP A 36 16.33 -6.54 -1.29
N SER A 37 15.39 -5.60 -1.41
CA SER A 37 14.00 -5.87 -1.75
C SER A 37 13.60 -5.12 -3.00
N GLU A 38 13.11 -5.84 -4.00
CA GLU A 38 12.55 -5.29 -5.24
C GLU A 38 11.08 -5.71 -5.35
N THR A 39 10.19 -4.73 -5.41
CA THR A 39 8.74 -4.94 -5.58
C THR A 39 8.29 -4.35 -6.91
N LEU A 40 7.71 -5.16 -7.78
CA LEU A 40 6.99 -4.72 -8.98
C LEU A 40 5.51 -5.00 -8.78
N GLY A 41 4.69 -3.96 -8.76
CA GLY A 41 3.27 -4.08 -8.52
C GLY A 41 2.41 -3.38 -9.56
N ALA A 42 1.18 -3.85 -9.68
CA ALA A 42 0.12 -3.21 -10.42
C ALA A 42 -1.17 -3.23 -9.62
N THR A 43 -1.93 -2.15 -9.69
CA THR A 43 -3.21 -2.02 -9.03
C THR A 43 -4.25 -1.53 -10.03
N VAL A 44 -5.43 -2.13 -10.00
CA VAL A 44 -6.62 -1.61 -10.66
C VAL A 44 -7.60 -1.21 -9.58
N ARG A 45 -8.12 0.01 -9.64
CA ARG A 45 -9.00 0.59 -8.61
C ARG A 45 -10.25 1.22 -9.21
N PHE A 46 -11.34 1.13 -8.44
CA PHE A 46 -12.63 1.74 -8.73
C PHE A 46 -13.08 2.57 -7.52
N GLY A 47 -13.24 3.87 -7.71
CA GLY A 47 -13.76 4.81 -6.73
C GLY A 47 -15.24 5.11 -6.99
N LEU A 48 -16.07 4.92 -5.97
CA LEU A 48 -17.52 5.07 -6.01
C LEU A 48 -17.95 6.07 -4.93
N PRO A 49 -18.37 7.30 -5.30
CA PRO A 49 -19.03 8.20 -4.36
C PRO A 49 -20.43 7.65 -4.07
N ILE A 50 -20.70 7.33 -2.81
CA ILE A 50 -22.03 6.87 -2.37
C ILE A 50 -22.90 8.07 -1.99
N THR A 51 -22.33 8.99 -1.22
CA THR A 51 -22.96 10.26 -0.83
C THR A 51 -21.93 11.39 -0.93
N ASP A 52 -22.33 12.62 -0.61
CA ASP A 52 -21.41 13.77 -0.61
C ASP A 52 -20.28 13.64 0.43
N SER A 53 -20.51 12.90 1.51
CA SER A 53 -19.54 12.68 2.59
C SER A 53 -18.95 11.26 2.62
N ILE A 54 -19.58 10.27 1.95
CA ILE A 54 -19.12 8.87 1.94
C ILE A 54 -18.66 8.48 0.55
N SER A 55 -17.39 8.06 0.45
CA SER A 55 -16.84 7.41 -0.74
C SER A 55 -16.31 6.02 -0.41
N THR A 56 -16.39 5.14 -1.40
CA THR A 56 -15.91 3.76 -1.32
C THR A 56 -14.90 3.52 -2.43
N GLN A 57 -13.90 2.70 -2.16
CA GLN A 57 -12.90 2.30 -3.14
C GLN A 57 -12.73 0.79 -3.12
N LEU A 58 -12.84 0.16 -4.28
CA LEU A 58 -12.49 -1.24 -4.47
C LEU A 58 -11.20 -1.30 -5.29
N ALA A 59 -10.20 -2.06 -4.86
CA ALA A 59 -9.00 -2.27 -5.66
C ALA A 59 -8.57 -3.73 -5.66
N TYR A 60 -8.04 -4.16 -6.81
CA TYR A 60 -7.32 -5.41 -6.96
C TYR A 60 -5.84 -5.10 -7.13
N ASN A 61 -5.01 -5.72 -6.31
CA ASN A 61 -3.57 -5.52 -6.31
C ASN A 61 -2.88 -6.83 -6.67
N ILE A 62 -1.88 -6.73 -7.54
CA ILE A 62 -0.92 -7.80 -7.80
C ILE A 62 0.49 -7.24 -7.64
N ALA A 63 1.34 -7.91 -6.88
CA ALA A 63 2.72 -7.50 -6.69
C ALA A 63 3.64 -8.72 -6.67
N GLN A 64 4.77 -8.62 -7.35
CA GLN A 64 5.86 -9.55 -7.24
C GLN A 64 6.95 -8.93 -6.36
N GLU A 65 7.35 -9.65 -5.32
CA GLU A 65 8.37 -9.23 -4.36
C GLU A 65 9.57 -10.17 -4.50
N LYS A 66 10.74 -9.59 -4.76
CA LYS A 66 12.02 -10.30 -4.85
C LYS A 66 12.89 -9.86 -3.69
N TYR A 67 13.40 -10.84 -2.98
CA TYR A 67 14.41 -10.64 -1.94
C TYR A 67 15.72 -11.28 -2.39
N LYS A 68 16.83 -10.61 -2.10
CA LYS A 68 18.19 -11.09 -2.34
C LYS A 68 19.06 -10.72 -1.15
N TYR A 69 20.04 -11.54 -0.83
CA TYR A 69 21.09 -11.15 0.09
C TYR A 69 21.92 -10.01 -0.51
N ASP A 70 22.33 -9.08 0.35
CA ASP A 70 23.32 -8.05 0.04
C ASP A 70 24.41 -8.14 1.10
N ASP A 71 25.65 -8.37 0.69
CA ASP A 71 26.84 -8.45 1.58
C ASP A 71 26.62 -9.26 2.88
N CYS A 72 25.99 -10.43 2.77
CA CYS A 72 25.63 -11.30 3.91
C CYS A 72 26.67 -12.42 4.11
N ASP A 73 27.92 -12.03 4.32
CA ASP A 73 29.07 -12.92 4.54
C ASP A 73 29.86 -12.44 5.76
N ASP A 74 29.29 -12.63 6.95
CA ASP A 74 29.87 -12.14 8.21
C ASP A 74 31.17 -12.86 8.60
N ASN A 75 31.44 -14.03 8.00
CA ASN A 75 32.60 -14.87 8.29
C ASN A 75 33.68 -14.85 7.19
N ASP A 76 33.47 -14.09 6.10
CA ASP A 76 34.35 -13.95 4.93
C ASP A 76 34.71 -15.32 4.30
N ASP A 77 33.79 -16.29 4.37
CA ASP A 77 33.98 -17.65 3.84
C ASP A 77 33.55 -17.81 2.37
N GLY A 78 32.98 -16.76 1.79
CA GLY A 78 32.48 -16.72 0.42
C GLY A 78 31.07 -17.29 0.24
N THR A 79 30.38 -17.65 1.33
CA THR A 79 28.99 -18.14 1.32
C THR A 79 28.02 -17.10 1.86
N GLN A 80 27.03 -16.72 1.05
CA GLN A 80 25.98 -15.80 1.49
C GLN A 80 24.97 -16.52 2.39
N GLY A 81 24.72 -15.97 3.59
CA GLY A 81 23.69 -16.46 4.51
C GLY A 81 24.05 -16.46 6.00
N ASP A 82 25.31 -16.16 6.35
CA ASP A 82 25.79 -16.16 7.75
C ASP A 82 25.45 -14.88 8.54
N CYS A 83 24.82 -13.89 7.89
CA CYS A 83 24.45 -12.65 8.58
C CYS A 83 23.29 -12.83 9.58
N ASP A 84 23.28 -11.97 10.60
CA ASP A 84 22.23 -11.90 11.63
C ASP A 84 20.92 -11.31 11.07
N LEU A 85 20.21 -12.15 10.32
CA LEU A 85 18.87 -11.88 9.79
C LEU A 85 17.84 -12.77 10.48
N SER A 86 16.66 -12.21 10.73
CA SER A 86 15.52 -12.99 11.22
C SER A 86 15.17 -14.11 10.24
N GLN A 87 14.80 -15.28 10.76
CA GLN A 87 14.47 -16.45 9.94
C GLN A 87 13.41 -16.15 8.87
N ALA A 88 12.42 -15.31 9.17
CA ALA A 88 11.40 -14.91 8.21
C ALA A 88 11.96 -14.24 6.93
N ILE A 89 13.07 -13.51 7.04
CA ILE A 89 13.74 -12.90 5.88
C ILE A 89 14.58 -13.94 5.13
N LYS A 90 15.25 -14.86 5.84
CA LYS A 90 16.01 -15.95 5.22
C LYS A 90 15.08 -16.86 4.40
N ASP A 91 13.93 -17.23 4.96
CA ASP A 91 12.88 -17.99 4.28
C ASP A 91 12.29 -17.20 3.09
N GLY A 92 12.03 -15.90 3.29
CA GLY A 92 11.57 -15.01 2.23
C GLY A 92 12.53 -14.90 1.05
N ILE A 93 13.85 -14.90 1.30
CA ILE A 93 14.89 -14.93 0.26
C ILE A 93 14.94 -16.29 -0.43
N ALA A 94 14.82 -17.39 0.32
CA ALA A 94 14.82 -18.75 -0.25
C ALA A 94 13.62 -19.03 -1.16
N GLU A 95 12.45 -18.48 -0.83
CA GLU A 95 11.21 -18.64 -1.61
C GLU A 95 10.98 -17.51 -2.64
N SER A 96 11.96 -16.62 -2.81
CA SER A 96 11.92 -15.53 -3.80
C SER A 96 11.91 -16.08 -5.24
N PRO A 97 11.07 -15.56 -6.17
CA PRO A 97 10.15 -14.42 -6.02
C PRO A 97 8.78 -14.81 -5.43
N TRP A 98 8.26 -13.95 -4.55
CA TRP A 98 6.92 -14.07 -3.99
C TRP A 98 5.89 -13.34 -4.85
N LEU A 99 4.76 -13.98 -5.12
CA LEU A 99 3.62 -13.33 -5.75
C LEU A 99 2.54 -13.03 -4.70
N LYS A 100 2.15 -11.77 -4.60
CA LYS A 100 1.03 -11.31 -3.78
C LYS A 100 -0.12 -10.91 -4.69
N SER A 101 -1.28 -11.51 -4.45
CA SER A 101 -2.57 -11.08 -5.03
C SER A 101 -3.54 -10.77 -3.90
N SER A 102 -4.10 -9.56 -3.92
CA SER A 102 -5.01 -9.07 -2.88
C SER A 102 -6.17 -8.24 -3.43
N VAL A 103 -7.26 -8.21 -2.69
CA VAL A 103 -8.38 -7.27 -2.90
C VAL A 103 -8.48 -6.37 -1.68
N SER A 104 -8.63 -5.07 -1.92
CA SER A 104 -8.86 -4.08 -0.88
C SER A 104 -10.19 -3.35 -1.06
N LEU A 105 -10.84 -3.11 0.07
CA LEU A 105 -12.04 -2.30 0.21
C LEU A 105 -11.74 -1.14 1.15
N GLY A 106 -11.86 0.08 0.64
CA GLY A 106 -11.72 1.33 1.37
C GLY A 106 -13.06 2.03 1.55
N LEU A 107 -13.28 2.58 2.74
CA LEU A 107 -14.43 3.42 3.09
C LEU A 107 -13.90 4.72 3.67
N VAL A 108 -14.29 5.85 3.08
CA VAL A 108 -13.91 7.18 3.55
C VAL A 108 -15.17 7.96 3.86
N TYR A 109 -15.25 8.47 5.08
CA TYR A 109 -16.24 9.44 5.53
C TYR A 109 -15.54 10.77 5.78
N ASN A 110 -15.89 11.81 5.03
CA ASN A 110 -15.28 13.12 5.15
C ASN A 110 -16.36 14.20 5.26
N THR A 111 -16.33 14.93 6.38
CA THR A 111 -17.18 16.10 6.65
C THR A 111 -16.34 17.34 6.99
N ILE A 112 -15.02 17.28 6.78
CA ILE A 112 -14.12 18.42 6.99
C ILE A 112 -14.49 19.52 6.00
N ASP A 113 -14.57 20.75 6.52
CA ASP A 113 -14.85 21.97 5.77
C ASP A 113 -13.78 22.30 4.72
N ASP A 114 -12.52 22.42 5.14
CA ASP A 114 -11.37 22.69 4.28
C ASP A 114 -10.23 21.72 4.63
N MET A 115 -9.87 20.84 3.68
CA MET A 115 -8.80 19.87 3.88
C MET A 115 -7.40 20.49 4.07
N LYS A 116 -7.18 21.73 3.63
CA LYS A 116 -5.91 22.46 3.82
C LYS A 116 -5.87 23.19 5.15
N ASN A 117 -7.01 23.69 5.62
CA ASN A 117 -7.11 24.40 6.90
C ASN A 117 -8.38 23.98 7.66
N PRO A 118 -8.38 22.78 8.28
CA PRO A 118 -9.58 22.19 8.88
C PRO A 118 -9.94 22.86 10.22
N HIS A 119 -11.14 23.41 10.33
CA HIS A 119 -11.64 24.02 11.57
C HIS A 119 -12.67 23.14 12.27
N GLU A 120 -13.52 22.48 11.48
CA GLU A 120 -14.57 21.62 12.00
C GLU A 120 -14.78 20.37 11.14
N GLY A 121 -15.30 19.32 11.77
CA GLY A 121 -15.75 18.12 11.09
C GLY A 121 -14.93 16.87 11.43
N ILE A 122 -15.31 15.78 10.76
CA ILE A 122 -14.81 14.43 11.03
C ILE A 122 -14.31 13.82 9.73
N TYR A 123 -13.12 13.23 9.78
CA TYR A 123 -12.56 12.41 8.72
C TYR A 123 -12.30 11.01 9.25
N ILE A 124 -12.90 10.00 8.63
CA ILE A 124 -12.68 8.59 8.93
C ILE A 124 -12.27 7.89 7.63
N ASN A 125 -11.22 7.09 7.68
CA ASN A 125 -10.78 6.24 6.58
C ASN A 125 -10.53 4.84 7.11
N GLY A 126 -11.27 3.85 6.60
CA GLY A 126 -11.13 2.45 6.93
C GLY A 126 -10.81 1.63 5.68
N THR A 127 -9.72 0.88 5.69
CA THR A 127 -9.32 0.00 4.59
C THR A 127 -9.15 -1.42 5.09
N THR A 128 -9.84 -2.36 4.43
CA THR A 128 -9.64 -3.79 4.63
C THR A 128 -8.99 -4.37 3.38
N GLU A 129 -7.93 -5.13 3.54
CA GLU A 129 -7.24 -5.81 2.44
C GLU A 129 -7.09 -7.30 2.77
N VAL A 130 -7.41 -8.15 1.80
CA VAL A 130 -7.35 -9.60 1.91
C VAL A 130 -6.43 -10.12 0.82
N ALA A 131 -5.34 -10.78 1.22
CA ALA A 131 -4.38 -11.41 0.33
C ALA A 131 -4.53 -12.94 0.34
N GLY A 132 -4.30 -13.58 -0.82
CA GLY A 132 -4.35 -15.04 -0.97
C GLY A 132 -5.23 -15.54 -2.11
N LEU A 133 -5.59 -14.69 -3.08
CA LEU A 133 -6.45 -15.03 -4.22
C LEU A 133 -5.71 -15.74 -5.38
N GLY A 134 -4.58 -16.39 -5.07
CA GLY A 134 -3.73 -17.05 -6.07
C GLY A 134 -2.23 -16.72 -5.97
N GLY A 135 -1.82 -15.98 -4.93
CA GLY A 135 -0.42 -15.75 -4.59
C GLY A 135 0.03 -16.52 -3.35
N ASP A 136 1.32 -16.45 -3.06
CA ASP A 136 1.98 -17.10 -1.92
C ASP A 136 1.62 -16.43 -0.59
N ALA A 137 1.42 -15.11 -0.61
CA ALA A 137 1.06 -14.32 0.57
C ALA A 137 -0.41 -14.48 0.96
N LYS A 138 -0.67 -14.93 2.20
CA LYS A 138 -2.01 -15.06 2.78
C LYS A 138 -2.12 -14.28 4.08
N TRP A 139 -2.95 -13.25 4.07
CA TRP A 139 -3.17 -12.43 5.26
C TRP A 139 -4.41 -11.56 5.10
N VAL A 140 -4.89 -11.02 6.22
CA VAL A 140 -5.93 -9.99 6.26
C VAL A 140 -5.37 -8.79 7.00
N LYS A 141 -5.48 -7.60 6.41
CA LYS A 141 -5.03 -6.33 6.99
C LYS A 141 -6.22 -5.40 7.12
N LEU A 142 -6.41 -4.90 8.32
CA LEU A 142 -7.37 -3.84 8.60
C LEU A 142 -6.59 -2.59 9.02
N THR A 143 -6.85 -1.46 8.37
CA THR A 143 -6.24 -0.17 8.66
C THR A 143 -7.34 0.85 8.87
N GLY A 144 -7.26 1.63 9.95
CA GLY A 144 -8.22 2.67 10.28
C GLY A 144 -7.51 3.96 10.65
N ARG A 145 -8.06 5.09 10.23
CA ARG A 145 -7.66 6.44 10.62
C ARG A 145 -8.91 7.25 10.91
N ALA A 146 -8.91 7.99 12.01
CA ALA A 146 -9.95 8.96 12.33
C ALA A 146 -9.30 10.27 12.80
N SER A 147 -9.81 11.39 12.31
CA SER A 147 -9.42 12.74 12.70
C SER A 147 -10.68 13.54 12.97
N VAL A 148 -10.69 14.32 14.05
CA VAL A 148 -11.79 15.19 14.45
C VAL A 148 -11.23 16.58 14.65
N TYR A 149 -11.87 17.57 14.03
CA TYR A 149 -11.51 18.97 14.13
C TYR A 149 -12.68 19.73 14.75
N GLN A 150 -12.34 20.64 15.67
CA GLN A 150 -13.30 21.50 16.34
C GLN A 150 -12.63 22.82 16.73
N THR A 151 -13.21 23.93 16.32
CA THR A 151 -12.78 25.27 16.74
C THR A 151 -12.98 25.45 18.24
N LEU A 152 -11.91 25.83 18.95
CA LEU A 152 -11.95 26.05 20.40
C LEU A 152 -12.11 27.53 20.78
N SER A 153 -11.69 28.46 19.92
CA SER A 153 -11.82 29.91 20.13
C SER A 153 -11.74 30.66 18.80
N GLU A 154 -12.65 31.62 18.61
CA GLU A 154 -12.64 32.54 17.45
C GLU A 154 -12.05 33.92 17.79
N GLN A 155 -11.59 34.13 19.04
CA GLN A 155 -11.02 35.40 19.48
C GLN A 155 -9.50 35.42 19.35
N LEU A 156 -9.02 36.11 18.30
CA LEU A 156 -7.77 36.87 18.25
C LEU A 156 -7.90 38.02 17.26
#